data_AF-A0AAI9PN72-F1
#
_entry.id   AF-A0AAI9PN72-F1
#
_cell.length_a   1.000
_cell.length_b   1.000
_cell.length_c   1.000
_cell.angle_alpha   90.00
_cell.angle_beta   90.00
_cell.angle_gamma   90.00
#
_symmetry.space_group_name_H-M   'P 1'
#
loop_
_entity.id
_entity.type
_entity.pdbx_description
1 polymer ?
#
loop_
_entity_poly.entity_id
_entity_poly.type
_entity_poly.pdbx_seq_one_letter_code
_entity_poly.pdbx_strand_id
1 'polypeptide(L)'
;MAKDDFIRIKYTREVDGRKKRSSVSVDPDLFEIFAKIRGTVPAARAVLREWAVAVDADRQWQDGLGVDGGIGLSRMVQRRMFSEINTFVDKGMVVIQKEDADLHPNAPRPSRSSARRRSASA
;
A
#
# COMPACT_ATOMS: atom_id res chain seq x y z
N MET A 1 -16.25 -27.05 -4.15
CA MET A 1 -14.97 -26.48 -4.62
C MET A 1 -15.18 -24.99 -4.83
N ALA A 2 -14.65 -24.15 -3.94
CA ALA A 2 -14.56 -22.72 -4.24
C ALA A 2 -13.65 -22.59 -5.46
N LYS A 3 -14.13 -22.01 -6.56
CA LYS A 3 -13.21 -21.55 -7.60
C LYS A 3 -12.39 -20.45 -6.95
N ASP A 4 -11.09 -20.67 -6.82
CA ASP A 4 -10.14 -19.60 -6.52
C ASP A 4 -10.14 -18.62 -7.70
N ASP A 5 -11.17 -17.77 -7.78
CA ASP A 5 -11.36 -16.78 -8.82
C ASP A 5 -10.43 -15.59 -8.53
N PHE A 6 -9.14 -15.78 -8.76
CA PHE A 6 -8.17 -14.69 -8.63
C PHE A 6 -8.43 -13.56 -9.62
N ILE A 7 -8.30 -12.32 -9.14
CA ILE A 7 -8.30 -11.14 -10.00
C ILE A 7 -6.95 -11.05 -10.72
N ARG A 8 -7.00 -11.13 -12.05
CA ARG A 8 -5.81 -10.99 -12.89
C ARG A 8 -5.54 -9.53 -13.26
N ILE A 9 -4.35 -9.06 -12.90
CA ILE A 9 -3.84 -7.77 -13.32
C ILE A 9 -2.87 -8.00 -14.48
N LYS A 10 -3.32 -7.67 -15.70
CA LYS A 10 -2.53 -7.81 -16.92
C LYS A 10 -1.59 -6.62 -17.09
N TYR A 11 -0.34 -6.89 -17.47
CA TYR A 11 0.67 -5.88 -17.78
C TYR A 11 1.54 -6.34 -18.94
N THR A 12 2.27 -5.41 -19.56
CA THR A 12 3.24 -5.70 -20.61
C THR A 12 4.63 -5.51 -20.03
N ARG A 13 5.53 -6.43 -20.34
CA ARG A 13 6.94 -6.40 -19.95
C ARG A 13 7.85 -6.57 -21.15
N GLU A 14 9.11 -6.20 -21.02
CA GLU A 14 10.12 -6.43 -22.03
C GLU A 14 11.02 -7.59 -21.64
N VAL A 15 11.22 -8.53 -22.57
CA VAL A 15 12.07 -9.71 -22.37
C VAL A 15 12.83 -9.91 -23.66
N ASP A 16 14.16 -9.83 -23.60
CA ASP A 16 15.06 -9.96 -24.76
C ASP A 16 14.70 -9.01 -25.92
N GLY A 17 14.39 -7.74 -25.60
CA GLY A 17 14.00 -6.73 -26.59
C GLY A 17 12.60 -6.92 -27.18
N ARG A 18 11.80 -7.86 -26.65
CA ARG A 18 10.43 -8.12 -27.12
C ARG A 18 9.40 -7.82 -26.05
N LYS A 19 8.32 -7.12 -26.44
CA LYS A 19 7.15 -6.89 -25.59
C LYS A 19 6.37 -8.19 -25.40
N LYS A 20 6.32 -8.70 -24.17
CA LYS A 20 5.51 -9.87 -23.77
C LYS A 20 4.40 -9.45 -22.81
N ARG A 21 3.22 -10.06 -22.97
CA ARG A 21 2.11 -9.89 -22.02
C ARG A 21 2.30 -10.82 -20.83
N SER A 22 2.06 -10.30 -19.63
CA SER A 22 2.14 -11.04 -18.37
C SER A 22 0.95 -10.68 -17.48
N SER A 23 0.78 -11.39 -16.37
CA SER A 23 -0.22 -11.07 -15.37
C SER A 23 0.20 -11.52 -13.98
N VAL A 24 -0.20 -10.75 -12.97
CA VAL A 24 -0.20 -11.19 -11.56
C VAL A 24 -1.59 -11.58 -11.12
N SER A 25 -1.66 -12.57 -10.23
CA SER A 25 -2.89 -13.03 -9.59
C SER A 25 -3.02 -12.38 -8.21
N VAL A 26 -4.17 -11.75 -7.97
CA VAL A 26 -4.48 -11.09 -6.70
C VAL A 26 -5.73 -11.72 -6.11
N ASP A 27 -5.73 -11.91 -4.80
CA ASP A 27 -6.89 -12.33 -4.05
C ASP A 27 -8.05 -11.31 -4.19
N PRO A 28 -9.30 -11.72 -4.42
CA PRO A 28 -10.42 -10.80 -4.64
C PRO A 28 -10.71 -9.87 -3.46
N ASP A 29 -10.72 -10.40 -2.25
CA ASP A 29 -11.05 -9.64 -1.04
C ASP A 29 -9.95 -8.61 -0.77
N LEU A 30 -8.70 -9.04 -0.91
CA LEU A 30 -7.54 -8.15 -0.83
C LEU A 30 -7.61 -7.03 -1.87
N PHE A 31 -8.01 -7.34 -3.10
CA PHE A 31 -8.18 -6.34 -4.15
C PHE A 31 -9.30 -5.36 -3.83
N GLU A 32 -10.42 -5.84 -3.28
CA GLU A 32 -11.55 -4.98 -2.93
C GLU A 32 -11.18 -3.98 -1.82
N ILE A 33 -10.50 -4.44 -0.77
CA ILE A 33 -9.97 -3.58 0.29
C ILE A 33 -9.02 -2.54 -0.29
N PHE A 34 -8.09 -2.98 -1.13
CA PHE A 34 -7.14 -2.08 -1.78
C PHE A 34 -7.82 -1.05 -2.69
N ALA A 35 -8.86 -1.46 -3.44
CA ALA A 35 -9.65 -0.57 -4.27
C ALA A 35 -10.38 0.51 -3.46
N LYS A 36 -10.88 0.16 -2.26
CA LYS A 36 -11.48 1.13 -1.33
C LYS A 36 -10.45 2.17 -0.86
N ILE A 37 -9.24 1.74 -0.49
CA ILE A 37 -8.15 2.65 -0.10
C ILE A 37 -7.79 3.61 -1.25
N ARG A 38 -7.77 3.11 -2.49
CA ARG A 38 -7.46 3.92 -3.68
C ARG A 38 -8.63 4.76 -4.21
N GLY A 39 -9.83 4.61 -3.64
CA GLY A 39 -11.04 5.33 -4.02
C GLY A 39 -11.73 4.83 -5.30
N THR A 40 -11.01 4.19 -6.24
CA THR A 40 -11.61 3.60 -7.45
C THR A 40 -10.89 2.34 -7.93
N VAL A 41 -11.64 1.45 -8.58
CA VAL A 41 -11.11 0.21 -9.20
C VAL A 41 -10.05 0.49 -10.29
N PRO A 42 -10.22 1.46 -11.21
CA PRO A 42 -9.20 1.77 -12.21
C PRO A 42 -7.89 2.26 -11.58
N ALA A 43 -7.96 3.10 -10.53
CA ALA A 43 -6.78 3.59 -9.82
C ALA A 43 -6.01 2.44 -9.16
N ALA A 44 -6.72 1.54 -8.46
CA ALA A 44 -6.10 0.34 -7.89
C ALA A 44 -5.41 -0.53 -8.95
N ARG A 45 -6.07 -0.78 -10.09
CA ARG A 45 -5.47 -1.54 -11.19
C ARG A 45 -4.24 -0.86 -11.78
N ALA A 46 -4.22 0.48 -11.87
CA ALA A 46 -3.07 1.22 -12.36
C ALA A 46 -1.84 1.02 -11.46
N VAL A 47 -2.00 1.21 -10.15
CA VAL A 47 -0.94 1.00 -9.16
C VAL A 47 -0.43 -0.45 -9.18
N LEU A 48 -1.33 -1.43 -9.20
CA LEU A 48 -0.92 -2.84 -9.23
C LEU A 48 -0.16 -3.21 -10.52
N ARG A 49 -0.48 -2.58 -11.66
CA ARG A 49 0.30 -2.76 -12.89
C ARG A 49 1.70 -2.17 -12.77
N GLU A 50 1.80 -0.96 -12.23
CA GLU A 50 3.07 -0.29 -12.02
C GLU A 50 3.99 -1.11 -11.10
N TRP A 51 3.45 -1.62 -10.00
CA TRP A 51 4.20 -2.49 -9.10
C TRP A 51 4.59 -3.81 -9.75
N ALA A 52 3.70 -4.43 -10.53
CA ALA A 52 4.02 -5.67 -11.24
C ALA A 52 5.16 -5.46 -12.24
N VAL A 53 5.20 -4.32 -12.94
CA VAL A 53 6.31 -3.95 -13.84
C VAL A 53 7.59 -3.73 -13.05
N ALA A 54 7.55 -2.95 -11.97
CA ALA A 54 8.73 -2.64 -11.16
C ALA A 54 9.36 -3.91 -10.56
N VAL A 55 8.54 -4.76 -9.93
CA VAL A 55 9.02 -6.02 -9.33
C VAL A 55 9.57 -6.99 -10.40
N ASP A 56 8.97 -7.02 -11.60
CA ASP A 56 9.48 -7.86 -12.69
C ASP A 56 10.84 -7.36 -13.20
N ALA A 57 11.03 -6.04 -13.30
CA ALA A 57 12.30 -5.42 -13.67
C ALA A 57 13.39 -5.64 -12.61
N ASP A 58 13.07 -5.46 -11.33
CA ASP A 58 13.98 -5.72 -10.21
C ASP A 58 14.48 -7.19 -10.26
N ARG A 59 13.58 -8.12 -10.60
CA ARG A 59 13.89 -9.54 -10.72
C ARG A 59 14.82 -9.85 -11.89
N GLN A 60 14.60 -9.24 -13.06
CA GLN A 60 15.48 -9.41 -14.22
C GLN A 60 16.91 -8.93 -13.94
N TRP A 61 17.06 -7.93 -13.07
CA TRP A 61 18.37 -7.39 -12.71
C TRP A 61 19.13 -8.24 -11.68
N GLN A 62 18.42 -9.08 -10.91
CA GLN A 62 18.99 -9.98 -9.91
C GLN A 62 19.32 -11.39 -10.44
N ASP A 63 19.24 -11.61 -11.76
CA ASP A 63 19.62 -12.88 -12.39
C ASP A 63 21.09 -13.24 -12.07
N GLY A 64 21.28 -14.15 -11.12
CA GLY A 64 22.58 -14.65 -10.67
C GLY A 64 22.68 -14.90 -9.16
N LEU A 65 21.86 -14.23 -8.35
CA LEU A 65 21.77 -14.45 -6.91
C LEU A 65 20.38 -15.01 -6.62
N GLY A 66 20.32 -16.27 -6.17
CA GLY A 66 19.08 -16.98 -5.87
C GLY A 66 18.01 -16.07 -5.25
N VAL A 67 17.03 -15.73 -6.09
CA VAL A 67 15.83 -14.92 -5.85
C VAL A 67 15.34 -15.06 -4.42
N ASP A 68 15.10 -13.95 -3.71
CA ASP A 68 14.32 -13.84 -2.45
C ASP A 68 13.57 -15.14 -2.04
N GLY A 69 14.31 -16.15 -1.57
CA GLY A 69 13.80 -17.50 -1.24
C GLY A 69 12.85 -18.20 -2.25
N GLY A 70 12.83 -17.85 -3.54
CA GLY A 70 11.91 -18.46 -4.53
C GLY A 70 10.46 -17.92 -4.51
N ILE A 71 10.25 -16.71 -3.96
CA ILE A 71 8.90 -16.12 -3.88
C ILE A 71 8.42 -15.66 -5.26
N GLY A 72 7.23 -16.12 -5.67
CA GLY A 72 6.61 -15.75 -6.95
C GLY A 72 6.17 -14.27 -7.03
N LEU A 73 6.20 -13.71 -8.24
CA LEU A 73 5.86 -12.30 -8.54
C LEU A 73 4.54 -11.84 -7.91
N SER A 74 3.48 -12.63 -8.06
CA SER A 74 2.16 -12.33 -7.48
C SER A 74 2.22 -12.14 -5.96
N ARG A 75 3.03 -12.95 -5.27
CA ARG A 75 3.19 -12.87 -3.82
C ARG A 75 3.95 -11.62 -3.39
N MET A 76 4.95 -11.19 -4.17
CA MET A 76 5.66 -9.94 -3.93
C MET A 76 4.73 -8.72 -4.06
N VAL A 77 3.89 -8.69 -5.11
CA VAL A 77 2.88 -7.63 -5.27
C VAL A 77 1.88 -7.65 -4.11
N GLN A 78 1.38 -8.82 -3.72
CA GLN A 78 0.48 -8.93 -2.56
C GLN A 78 1.14 -8.46 -1.25
N ARG A 79 2.43 -8.71 -1.03
CA ARG A 79 3.16 -8.18 0.14
C ARG A 79 3.18 -6.65 0.16
N ARG A 80 3.40 -6.01 -0.99
CA ARG A 80 3.31 -4.55 -1.11
C ARG A 80 1.90 -4.06 -0.80
N MET A 81 0.86 -4.76 -1.26
CA MET A 81 -0.53 -4.45 -0.92
C MET A 81 -0.78 -4.51 0.60
N PHE A 82 -0.36 -5.58 1.26
CA PHE A 82 -0.51 -5.71 2.71
C PHE A 82 0.19 -4.58 3.47
N SER A 83 1.41 -4.22 3.06
CA SER A 83 2.14 -3.10 3.68
C SER A 83 1.38 -1.78 3.57
N GLU A 84 0.80 -1.50 2.41
CA GLU A 84 0.02 -0.28 2.20
C GLU A 84 -1.31 -0.29 2.97
N ILE A 85 -1.99 -1.44 3.02
CA ILE A 85 -3.20 -1.60 3.83
C ILE A 85 -2.89 -1.37 5.30
N ASN A 86 -1.82 -1.98 5.83
CA ASN A 86 -1.40 -1.78 7.21
C ASN A 86 -1.07 -0.31 7.48
N THR A 87 -0.31 0.34 6.59
CA THR A 87 0.01 1.77 6.72
C THR A 87 -1.25 2.64 6.74
N PHE A 88 -2.27 2.31 5.94
CA PHE A 88 -3.53 3.02 5.94
C PHE A 88 -4.31 2.80 7.25
N VAL A 89 -4.39 1.56 7.71
CA VAL A 89 -5.05 1.19 8.98
C VAL A 89 -4.38 1.87 10.16
N ASP A 90 -3.05 1.83 10.25
CA ASP A 90 -2.28 2.45 11.34
C ASP A 90 -2.57 3.96 11.40
N LYS A 91 -2.56 4.63 10.24
CA LYS A 91 -2.92 6.06 10.17
C LYS A 91 -4.36 6.32 10.61
N GLY A 92 -5.30 5.46 10.21
CA GLY A 92 -6.71 5.56 10.63
C GLY A 92 -6.88 5.37 12.14
N MET A 93 -6.19 4.39 12.73
CA MET A 93 -6.23 4.15 14.18
C MET A 93 -5.67 5.34 14.98
N VAL A 94 -4.61 5.98 14.49
CA VAL A 94 -4.05 7.19 15.12
C VAL A 94 -5.07 8.35 15.11
N VAL A 95 -5.84 8.51 14.03
CA VAL A 95 -6.88 9.55 13.94
C VAL A 95 -7.99 9.31 14.96
N ILE A 96 -8.51 8.08 15.06
CA ILE A 96 -9.57 7.72 16.02
C ILE A 96 -9.10 7.94 17.46
N GLN A 97 -7.88 7.51 17.80
CA GLN A 97 -7.32 7.73 19.14
C GLN A 97 -7.21 9.21 19.50
N LYS A 98 -6.89 10.07 18.53
CA LYS A 98 -6.83 11.52 18.73
C LYS A 98 -8.22 12.12 18.95
N GLU A 99 -9.22 11.72 18.16
CA GLU A 99 -10.61 12.16 18.34
C GLU A 99 -11.16 11.74 19.71
N ASP A 100 -10.91 10.50 20.14
CA ASP A 100 -11.31 10.01 21.46
C ASP A 100 -10.55 10.72 22.61
N ALA A 101 -9.26 11.03 22.41
CA ALA A 101 -8.47 11.79 23.37
C ALA A 101 -8.96 13.24 23.52
N ASP A 102 -9.37 13.89 22.42
CA ASP A 102 -9.90 15.25 22.40
C ASP A 102 -11.34 15.32 22.96
N LEU A 103 -12.10 14.22 22.91
CA LEU A 103 -13.46 14.09 23.45
C LEU A 103 -13.52 13.61 24.91
N HIS A 104 -12.38 13.23 25.52
CA HIS A 104 -12.35 12.73 26.88
C HIS A 104 -12.66 13.86 27.91
N PRO A 105 -13.54 13.66 28.91
CA PRO A 105 -13.93 14.70 29.86
C PRO A 105 -12.77 15.25 30.71
N ASN A 106 -11.65 14.52 30.79
CA ASN A 106 -10.41 14.94 31.44
C ASN A 106 -9.25 15.21 30.46
N ALA A 107 -9.52 15.45 29.17
CA ALA A 107 -8.50 15.84 28.22
C ALA A 107 -7.74 17.08 28.74
N PRO A 108 -6.40 17.08 28.78
CA PRO A 108 -5.63 18.22 29.26
C PRO A 108 -5.97 19.45 28.39
N ARG A 109 -6.71 20.41 28.94
CA ARG A 109 -6.99 21.67 28.22
C ARG A 109 -5.65 22.31 27.87
N PRO A 110 -5.42 22.75 26.61
CA PRO A 110 -4.19 23.46 26.27
C PRO A 110 -4.11 24.70 27.16
N SER A 111 -3.14 24.68 28.08
CA SER A 111 -3.00 25.76 29.04
C SER A 111 -2.68 27.04 28.27
N ARG A 112 -3.46 28.10 28.51
CA ARG A 112 -3.27 29.45 27.94
C ARG A 112 -1.87 30.06 28.22
N SER A 113 -0.98 29.33 28.89
CA SER A 113 0.35 29.75 29.31
C SER A 113 1.35 29.89 28.14
N SER A 114 1.12 29.26 26.98
CA SER A 114 2.09 29.31 25.86
C SER A 114 1.92 30.54 24.94
N ALA A 115 0.79 31.26 25.02
CA ALA A 115 0.52 32.42 24.17
C ALA A 115 1.15 33.73 24.69
N ARG A 116 1.51 33.82 25.98
CA ARG A 116 2.00 35.08 26.59
C ARG A 116 3.53 35.24 26.56
N ARG A 117 4.29 34.22 26.14
CA ARG A 117 5.78 34.27 26.14
C ARG A 117 6.43 34.77 24.85
N ARG A 118 5.67 35.11 23.80
CA ARG A 118 6.24 35.58 22.51
C ARG A 118 6.16 37.09 22.27
N SER A 119 5.69 37.88 23.24
CA SER A 119 5.55 39.34 23.07
C SER A 119 6.39 40.18 24.03
N ALA A 120 7.41 39.60 24.69
CA ALA A 120 8.29 40.33 25.60
C ALA A 120 9.75 39.97 25.32
N SER A 121 10.23 40.42 24.18
CA SER A 121 11.65 40.64 23.92
C SER A 121 11.72 41.77 22.90
N ALA A 122 11.61 43.00 23.44
CA ALA A 122 12.07 44.24 22.84
C ALA A 122 13.38 44.59 23.54
#